data_AF-A0A7C5FHV8-F1
#
_entry.id   AF-A0A7C5FHV8-F1
#
_cell.length_a   1.000
_cell.length_b   1.000
_cell.length_c   1.000
_cell.angle_alpha   90.00
_cell.angle_beta   90.00
_cell.angle_gamma   90.00
#
_symmetry.space_group_name_H-M   'P 1'
#
loop_
_entity.id
_entity.type
_entity.pdbx_description
1 polymer ?
#
loop_
_entity_poly.entity_id
_entity_poly.type
_entity_poly.pdbx_seq_one_letter_code
_entity_poly.pdbx_strand_id
1 'polypeptide(L)' 'MYICAFMLILGLAFYFGWSAAYSAWTDMGVYAVSIMLICFGAFGTWTYYNIDKENKANAK' A
#
# COMPACT_ATOMS: atom_id res chain seq x y z
N MET A 1 0.41 2.11 11.92
CA MET A 1 -0.84 1.68 11.25
C MET A 1 -1.33 2.66 10.18
N TYR A 2 -1.70 3.90 10.53
CA TYR A 2 -2.33 4.84 9.58
C TYR A 2 -1.50 5.15 8.33
N ILE A 3 -0.18 5.32 8.46
CA ILE A 3 0.72 5.61 7.34
C ILE A 3 0.72 4.49 6.28
N CYS A 4 0.83 3.22 6.71
CA CYS A 4 0.84 2.07 5.80
C CYS A 4 -0.49 1.91 5.05
N ALA A 5 -1.62 2.13 5.74
CA ALA A 5 -2.94 2.14 5.13
C ALA A 5 -3.10 3.28 4.12
N PHE A 6 -2.55 4.47 4.41
CA PHE A 6 -2.57 5.61 3.51
C PHE A 6 -1.79 5.34 2.22
N MET A 7 -0.67 4.62 2.30
CA MET A 7 0.12 4.22 1.13
C MET A 7 -0.66 3.28 0.20
N LEU A 8 -1.48 2.36 0.74
CA LEU A 8 -2.35 1.51 -0.06
C LEU A 8 -3.40 2.33 -0.82
N ILE A 9 -4.05 3.26 -0.13
CA ILE A 9 -5.07 4.14 -0.72
C ILE A 9 -4.44 5.03 -1.80
N LEU A 10 -3.26 5.61 -1.54
CA LEU A 10 -2.52 6.40 -2.51
C LEU A 10 -2.10 5.58 -3.74
N GLY A 11 -1.64 4.34 -3.55
CA GLY A 11 -1.27 3.46 -4.67
C GLY A 11 -2.44 3.16 -5.61
N LEU A 12 -3.62 2.88 -5.04
CA LEU A 12 -4.86 2.73 -5.82
C LEU A 12 -5.30 4.05 -6.47
N ALA A 13 -5.37 5.13 -5.70
CA ALA A 13 -5.81 6.43 -6.19
C ALA A 13 -4.93 6.95 -7.33
N PHE A 14 -3.61 6.76 -7.23
CA PHE A 14 -2.65 7.06 -8.28
C PHE A 14 -2.91 6.21 -9.53
N TYR A 15 -3.07 4.89 -9.37
CA TYR A 15 -3.33 3.99 -10.50
C TYR A 15 -4.58 4.42 -11.29
N PHE A 16 -5.71 4.56 -10.60
CA PHE A 16 -6.97 4.91 -11.25
C PHE A 16 -6.99 6.34 -11.76
N GLY A 17 -6.47 7.29 -10.99
CA GLY A 17 -6.42 8.71 -11.38
C GLY A 17 -5.55 8.93 -12.62
N TRP A 18 -4.35 8.35 -12.64
CA TRP A 18 -3.43 8.49 -13.77
C TRP A 18 -3.91 7.73 -15.01
N SER A 19 -4.42 6.50 -14.82
CA SER A 19 -4.96 5.70 -15.93
C SER A 19 -6.19 6.36 -16.56
N ALA A 20 -7.07 6.98 -15.77
CA ALA A 20 -8.23 7.70 -16.28
C ALA A 20 -7.85 9.00 -17.00
N ALA A 21 -6.89 9.77 -16.46
CA ALA A 21 -6.48 11.06 -17.04
C ALA A 21 -5.72 10.90 -18.37
N TYR A 22 -4.89 9.86 -18.50
CA TYR A 22 -4.00 9.68 -19.65
C TYR A 22 -4.31 8.44 -20.48
N SER A 23 -5.41 7.74 -20.23
CA SER A 23 -5.75 6.44 -20.85
C SER A 23 -4.63 5.40 -20.74
N ALA A 24 -3.83 5.50 -19.66
CA ALA A 24 -2.57 4.79 -19.46
C ALA A 24 -2.75 3.47 -18.66
N TRP A 25 -3.82 2.73 -18.94
CA TRP A 25 -4.22 1.54 -18.17
C TRP A 25 -3.21 0.40 -18.18
N THR A 26 -2.36 0.33 -19.21
CA THR A 26 -1.34 -0.71 -19.40
C THR A 26 0.08 -0.14 -19.40
N ASP A 27 0.24 1.08 -18.89
CA ASP A 27 1.55 1.74 -18.85
C ASP A 27 2.44 1.12 -17.77
N MET A 28 3.64 0.68 -18.18
CA MET A 28 4.60 0.04 -17.29
C MET A 28 5.10 0.98 -16.19
N GLY A 29 5.18 2.29 -16.45
CA GLY A 29 5.57 3.30 -15.47
C GLY A 29 4.51 3.48 -14.38
N VAL A 30 3.24 3.56 -14.77
CA VAL A 30 2.11 3.62 -13.82
C VAL A 30 2.08 2.37 -12.95
N TYR A 31 2.23 1.18 -13.54
CA TYR A 31 2.32 -0.07 -12.78
C TYR A 31 3.49 -0.10 -11.81
N ALA A 32 4.69 0.34 -12.21
CA ALA A 32 5.87 0.33 -11.34
C ALA A 32 5.64 1.16 -10.07
N VAL A 33 5.05 2.34 -10.20
CA VAL A 33 4.75 3.24 -9.06
C VAL A 33 3.63 2.66 -8.20
N SER A 34 2.54 2.18 -8.81
CA SER A 34 1.40 1.60 -8.09
C SER A 34 1.78 0.34 -7.31
N ILE A 35 2.53 -0.59 -7.92
CA ILE A 35 2.99 -1.81 -7.25
C ILE A 35 3.92 -1.51 -6.09
N MET A 36 4.86 -0.56 -6.24
CA MET A 36 5.73 -0.14 -5.13
C MET A 36 4.89 0.33 -3.94
N LEU A 37 3.97 1.27 -4.15
CA LEU A 37 3.10 1.81 -3.09
C LEU A 37 2.23 0.73 -2.43
N ILE A 38 1.65 -0.15 -3.23
CA ILE A 38 0.79 -1.23 -2.73
C ILE A 38 1.61 -2.25 -1.94
N CYS A 39 2.78 -2.68 -2.44
CA CYS A 39 3.64 -3.65 -1.77
C CYS A 39 4.15 -3.11 -0.43
N PHE A 40 4.68 -1.89 -0.40
CA PHE A 40 5.15 -1.28 0.85
C PHE A 40 4.00 -1.05 1.84
N GLY A 41 2.84 -0.63 1.37
CA GLY A 41 1.65 -0.47 2.20
C GLY A 41 1.17 -1.80 2.80
N ALA A 42 1.06 -2.85 1.99
CA ALA A 42 0.61 -4.17 2.41
C ALA A 42 1.60 -4.82 3.38
N PHE A 43 2.88 -4.84 3.02
CA PHE A 43 3.93 -5.45 3.83
C PHE A 43 4.12 -4.71 5.16
N GLY A 44 4.13 -3.38 5.13
CA GLY A 44 4.21 -2.56 6.34
C GLY A 44 3.02 -2.79 7.28
N THR A 45 1.80 -2.92 6.74
CA THR A 45 0.60 -3.19 7.54
C THR A 45 0.65 -4.60 8.16
N TRP A 46 1.09 -5.60 7.39
CA TRP A 46 1.23 -6.97 7.87
C TRP A 46 2.28 -7.10 8.98
N THR A 47 3.47 -6.55 8.79
CA THR A 47 4.53 -6.54 9.81
C THR A 47 4.07 -5.84 11.09
N TYR A 48 3.41 -4.68 10.96
CA TYR A 48 2.88 -3.95 12.12
C TYR A 48 1.83 -4.77 12.88
N TYR A 49 0.95 -5.48 12.17
CA TYR A 49 -0.06 -6.34 12.78
C TYR A 49 0.56 -7.49 13.59
N ASN A 50 1.60 -8.13 13.05
CA ASN A 50 2.29 -9.21 13.76
C ASN A 50 2.99 -8.71 15.02
N ILE A 51 3.66 -7.55 14.96
CA ILE A 51 4.32 -6.94 16.13
C ILE A 51 3.30 -6.57 17.22
N ASP A 52 2.16 -5.96 16.85
CA ASP A 52 1.10 -5.62 17.81
C ASP A 52 0.53 -6.88 18.49
N LYS A 53 0.36 -7.96 17.72
CA LYS A 53 -0.08 -9.25 18.24
C LYS A 53 0.92 -9.85 19.23
N GLU A 54 2.21 -9.82 18.92
CA GLU A 54 3.26 -10.31 19.83
C GLU A 54 3.35 -9.45 21.10
N ASN A 55 3.28 -8.13 20.99
CA ASN A 55 3.31 -7.24 22.16
C ASN A 55 2.14 -7.51 23.11
N LYS A 56 0.93 -7.74 22.58
CA LYS A 56 -0.26 -8.08 23.38
C LYS A 56 -0.16 -9.45 24.04
N ALA A 57 0.52 -10.41 23.40
CA ALA A 57 0.74 -11.73 23.96
C ALA A 57 1.76 -11.71 25.12
N ASN A 58 2.79 -10.87 25.04
CA ASN A 58 3.84 -10.74 26.08
C ASN A 58 3.43 -9.82 27.24
N ALA A 59 2.42 -8.97 27.06
CA ALA A 59 1.91 -8.07 28.11
C ALA A 59 0.89 -8.75 29.07
N LYS A 60 0.62 -10.04 28.89
CA LYS A 60 -0.33 -10.83 29.68
C LYS A 60 0.40 -11.93 30.45
#